data_AF-A0A246TH21-F1
#
_entry.id   AF-A0A246TH21-F1
#
_cell.length_a   1.000
_cell.length_b   1.000
_cell.length_c   1.000
_cell.angle_alpha   90.00
_cell.angle_beta   90.00
_cell.angle_gamma   90.00
#
_symmetry.space_group_name_H-M   'P 1'
#
loop_
_entity.id
_entity.type
_entity.pdbx_description
1 polymer ?
#
loop_
_entity_poly.entity_id
_entity_poly.type
_entity_poly.pdbx_seq_one_letter_code
_entity_poly.pdbx_strand_id
1 'polypeptide(L)'
;MLQIEHRESFDVDIFVDDPQILPYLNPQTQGYELEINADGYMSDGTPALKIVFDNIGEIDFIVASQIVKVPSAKPRVDYHAFFAGGIAHDPSSIEGDLSSGQ
;
A
#
# COMPACT_ATOMS: atom_id res chain seq x y z
N MET A 1 24.28 18.32 -6.32
CA MET A 1 22.98 17.80 -5.87
C MET A 1 21.96 18.33 -6.87
N LEU A 2 21.30 17.47 -7.64
CA LEU A 2 20.37 17.90 -8.69
C LEU A 2 19.02 18.24 -8.04
N GLN A 3 18.77 19.54 -7.89
CA GLN A 3 17.52 20.09 -7.36
C GLN A 3 16.63 20.40 -8.56
N ILE A 4 15.74 19.47 -8.90
CA ILE A 4 14.81 19.60 -10.02
C ILE A 4 13.47 20.00 -9.42
N GLU A 5 13.08 21.27 -9.56
CA GLU A 5 11.71 21.80 -9.38
C GLU A 5 10.80 21.03 -8.39
N HIS A 6 11.23 20.91 -7.12
CA HIS A 6 10.37 20.31 -6.11
C HIS A 6 9.17 21.22 -5.85
N ARG A 7 7.98 20.67 -6.07
CA ARG A 7 6.69 21.27 -5.71
C ARG A 7 6.36 20.91 -4.26
N GLU A 8 5.71 21.84 -3.57
CA GLU A 8 5.06 21.55 -2.29
C GLU A 8 3.77 20.71 -2.52
N SER A 9 3.66 19.61 -1.79
CA SER A 9 2.46 18.77 -1.77
C SER A 9 1.82 18.92 -0.40
N PHE A 10 0.53 19.21 -0.40
CA PHE A 10 -0.26 19.48 0.80
C PHE A 10 -1.27 18.37 1.10
N ASP A 11 -1.53 17.51 0.12
CA ASP A 11 -2.53 16.45 0.20
C ASP A 11 -1.91 15.12 0.64
N VAL A 12 -2.71 14.30 1.33
CA VAL A 12 -2.36 12.97 1.79
C VAL A 12 -3.35 11.96 1.23
N ASP A 13 -2.88 11.10 0.32
CA ASP A 13 -3.65 9.98 -0.21
C ASP A 13 -3.39 8.69 0.58
N ILE A 14 -4.45 8.08 1.09
CA ILE A 14 -4.44 6.81 1.82
C ILE A 14 -5.30 5.80 1.08
N PHE A 15 -4.68 4.72 0.62
CA PHE A 15 -5.37 3.63 -0.05
C PHE A 15 -5.79 2.56 0.96
N VAL A 16 -7.06 2.20 0.95
CA VAL A 16 -7.63 1.10 1.75
C VAL A 16 -8.24 0.06 0.81
N ASP A 17 -8.24 -1.21 1.21
CA ASP A 17 -8.73 -2.31 0.38
C ASP A 17 -10.18 -2.73 0.67
N ASP A 18 -10.72 -2.31 1.82
CA ASP A 18 -12.10 -2.60 2.22
C ASP A 18 -12.93 -1.30 2.39
N PRO A 19 -13.99 -1.09 1.59
CA PRO A 19 -14.87 0.07 1.72
C PRO A 19 -15.60 0.14 3.07
N GLN A 20 -15.74 -0.98 3.79
CA GLN A 20 -16.38 -1.02 5.11
C GLN A 20 -15.58 -0.29 6.18
N ILE A 21 -14.31 0.05 5.91
CA ILE A 21 -13.45 0.83 6.80
C ILE A 21 -13.82 2.33 6.77
N LEU A 22 -14.33 2.85 5.64
CA LEU A 22 -14.56 4.29 5.46
C LEU A 22 -15.45 4.94 6.54
N PRO A 23 -16.56 4.33 6.99
CA PRO A 23 -17.33 4.88 8.10
C PRO A 23 -16.51 5.04 9.37
N TYR A 24 -15.61 4.09 9.69
CA TYR A 24 -14.77 4.17 10.88
C TYR A 24 -13.69 5.26 10.82
N LEU A 25 -13.40 5.76 9.62
CA LEU A 25 -12.45 6.84 9.39
C LEU A 25 -13.14 8.20 9.27
N ASN A 26 -14.47 8.26 9.34
CA ASN A 26 -15.23 9.50 9.26
C ASN A 26 -15.55 10.03 10.67
N PRO A 27 -14.91 11.14 11.11
CA PRO A 27 -15.17 11.76 12.41
C PRO A 27 -16.65 12.07 12.65
N GLN A 28 -17.39 12.46 11.60
CA GLN A 28 -18.82 12.79 11.70
C GLN A 28 -19.69 11.60 12.11
N THR A 29 -19.26 10.37 11.78
CA THR A 29 -20.02 9.15 12.09
C THR A 29 -19.51 8.44 13.35
N GLN A 30 -18.24 8.66 13.72
CA GLN A 30 -17.60 7.95 14.84
C GLN A 30 -17.51 8.76 16.13
N GLY A 31 -17.72 10.08 16.09
CA GLY A 31 -17.77 10.91 17.29
C GLY A 31 -16.41 11.14 17.95
N TYR A 32 -15.31 11.03 17.20
CA TYR A 32 -14.00 11.53 17.61
C TYR A 32 -13.73 12.89 16.96
N GLU A 33 -12.89 13.70 17.61
CA GLU A 33 -12.51 15.02 17.12
C GLU A 33 -11.07 14.98 16.60
N LEU A 34 -10.82 15.75 15.55
CA LEU A 34 -9.47 16.02 15.05
C LEU A 34 -8.91 17.24 15.79
N GLU A 35 -7.59 17.28 15.99
CA GLU A 35 -6.94 18.44 16.62
C GLU A 35 -7.14 19.73 15.80
N ILE A 36 -7.12 19.60 14.48
CA ILE A 36 -7.49 20.65 13.54
C ILE A 36 -8.91 20.35 13.06
N ASN A 37 -9.82 21.32 13.17
CA ASN A 37 -11.17 21.18 12.64
C ASN A 37 -11.12 21.08 11.12
N ALA A 38 -11.80 20.08 10.56
CA ALA A 38 -11.98 19.97 9.12
C ALA A 38 -13.04 20.99 8.66
N ASP A 39 -12.79 21.60 7.51
CA ASP A 39 -13.72 22.52 6.85
C ASP A 39 -14.81 21.77 6.08
N GLY A 40 -14.55 20.51 5.72
CA GLY A 40 -15.53 19.68 5.03
C GLY A 40 -15.23 18.18 5.06
N TYR A 41 -16.30 17.42 4.86
CA TYR A 41 -16.26 15.97 4.64
C TYR A 41 -17.03 15.67 3.36
N MET A 42 -16.41 15.00 2.39
CA MET A 42 -17.05 14.64 1.12
C MET A 42 -17.09 13.12 0.94
N SER A 43 -18.27 12.64 0.56
CA SER A 43 -18.53 11.28 0.10
C SER A 43 -19.58 11.40 -1.02
N ASP A 44 -19.13 11.40 -2.27
CA ASP A 44 -19.96 11.64 -3.45
C ASP A 44 -20.60 10.35 -4.01
N GLY A 45 -20.74 9.32 -3.17
CA GLY A 45 -21.20 7.99 -3.58
C GLY A 45 -20.09 7.12 -4.20
N THR A 46 -18.90 7.66 -4.43
CA THR A 46 -17.68 6.89 -4.68
C THR A 46 -17.23 6.19 -3.39
N PRO A 47 -16.59 5.02 -3.43
CA PRO A 47 -16.00 4.39 -2.25
C PRO A 47 -14.74 5.16 -1.82
N ALA A 48 -14.93 6.40 -1.40
CA ALA A 48 -13.89 7.30 -0.92
C ALA A 48 -14.45 8.19 0.20
N LEU A 49 -13.54 8.63 1.07
CA LEU A 49 -13.79 9.63 2.10
C LEU A 49 -12.73 10.71 1.97
N LYS A 50 -13.15 11.96 1.76
CA LYS A 50 -12.26 13.12 1.72
C LYS A 50 -12.51 14.01 2.93
N ILE A 51 -11.42 14.38 3.62
CA ILE A 51 -11.41 15.36 4.71
C ILE A 51 -10.67 16.59 4.22
N VAL A 52 -11.34 17.75 4.24
CA VAL A 52 -10.83 19.00 3.67
C VAL A 52 -10.38 19.94 4.79
N PHE A 53 -9.19 20.51 4.66
CA PHE A 53 -8.67 21.59 5.49
C PHE A 53 -8.30 22.79 4.60
N ASP A 54 -9.15 23.80 4.56
CA ASP A 54 -9.00 24.98 3.71
C ASP A 54 -7.66 25.67 3.97
N ASN A 55 -6.90 25.91 2.90
CA ASN A 55 -5.54 26.50 2.92
C ASN A 55 -4.46 25.63 3.60
N ILE A 56 -4.76 24.40 3.99
CA ILE A 56 -3.78 23.46 4.57
C ILE A 56 -3.56 22.27 3.63
N GLY A 57 -4.63 21.67 3.11
CA GLY A 57 -4.58 20.48 2.27
C GLY A 57 -5.73 19.52 2.54
N GLU A 58 -5.68 18.35 1.92
CA GLU A 58 -6.74 17.36 1.98
C GLU A 58 -6.21 15.99 2.43
N ILE A 59 -7.07 15.19 3.07
CA ILE A 59 -6.80 13.77 3.31
C ILE A 59 -7.84 12.95 2.54
N ASP A 60 -7.35 12.16 1.60
CA ASP A 60 -8.15 11.31 0.73
C ASP A 60 -7.99 9.84 1.10
N PHE A 61 -9.07 9.23 1.60
CA PHE A 61 -9.16 7.78 1.72
C PHE A 61 -9.81 7.21 0.46
N ILE A 62 -9.04 6.44 -0.29
CA ILE A 62 -9.45 5.89 -1.59
C ILE A 62 -9.51 4.37 -1.47
N VAL A 63 -10.67 3.78 -1.78
CA VAL A 63 -10.78 2.33 -1.85
C VAL A 63 -10.16 1.84 -3.16
N ALA A 64 -9.12 1.01 -3.04
CA ALA A 64 -8.40 0.45 -4.16
C ALA A 64 -7.97 -0.99 -3.90
N SER A 65 -7.96 -1.82 -4.95
CA SER A 65 -7.40 -3.17 -4.85
C SER A 65 -5.89 -3.12 -4.62
N GLN A 66 -5.39 -4.09 -3.85
CA GLN A 66 -3.95 -4.21 -3.61
C GLN A 66 -3.19 -4.44 -4.93
N ILE A 67 -2.12 -3.67 -5.16
CA ILE A 67 -1.23 -3.85 -6.31
C ILE A 67 -0.35 -5.10 -6.13
N VAL A 68 -0.03 -5.45 -4.89
CA VAL A 68 0.80 -6.60 -4.53
C VAL A 68 0.02 -7.57 -3.66
N LYS A 69 0.30 -8.87 -3.84
CA LYS A 69 -0.42 -9.95 -3.12
C LYS A 69 -0.10 -10.01 -1.62
N VAL A 70 1.05 -9.47 -1.21
CA VAL A 70 1.50 -9.41 0.18
C VAL A 70 2.15 -8.04 0.42
N PRO A 71 1.44 -7.09 1.07
CA PRO A 71 1.91 -5.70 1.24
C PRO A 71 3.25 -5.55 1.95
N SER A 72 3.59 -6.49 2.83
CA SER A 72 4.81 -6.48 3.65
C SER A 72 5.73 -7.67 3.41
N ALA A 73 5.61 -8.35 2.26
CA ALA A 73 6.58 -9.40 1.93
C ALA A 73 7.96 -8.76 1.87
N LYS A 74 8.87 -9.18 2.76
CA LYS A 74 10.27 -8.80 2.67
C LYS A 74 10.75 -9.24 1.28
N PRO A 75 11.13 -8.33 0.37
CA PRO A 75 11.73 -8.76 -0.87
C PRO A 75 12.97 -9.54 -0.49
N ARG A 76 13.00 -10.83 -0.86
CA ARG A 76 14.21 -11.62 -0.73
C ARG A 76 15.16 -11.07 -1.81
N VAL A 77 16.14 -10.28 -1.38
CA VAL A 77 17.22 -9.83 -2.27
C VAL A 77 18.12 -11.04 -2.48
N ASP A 78 17.85 -11.81 -3.53
CA ASP A 78 18.76 -12.85 -3.99
C ASP A 78 19.98 -12.16 -4.62
N TYR A 79 21.06 -12.03 -3.84
CA TYR A 79 22.35 -11.45 -4.28
C TYR A 79 23.07 -12.29 -5.37
N HIS A 80 22.46 -13.34 -5.91
CA HIS A 80 23.05 -14.21 -6.93
C HIS A 80 22.44 -13.98 -8.31
N ALA A 81 22.74 -12.84 -8.92
CA ALA A 81 22.54 -12.66 -10.36
C ALA A 81 23.53 -11.68 -10.99
N PHE A 82 24.81 -11.68 -10.58
CA PHE A 82 25.86 -11.01 -11.35
C PHE A 82 27.20 -11.75 -11.28
N PHE A 83 27.22 -13.06 -11.52
CA PHE A 83 28.44 -13.69 -12.04
C PHE A 83 28.11 -14.83 -13.01
N ALA A 84 28.69 -14.67 -14.21
CA ALA A 84 28.90 -15.65 -15.25
C ALA A 84 27.66 -16.21 -15.97
N GLY A 85 27.61 -15.96 -17.28
CA GLY A 85 26.82 -16.76 -18.20
C GLY A 85 27.11 -18.24 -17.98
N GLY A 86 26.05 -19.00 -17.75
CA GLY A 86 26.13 -20.44 -17.51
C GLY A 86 24.74 -20.95 -17.18
N ILE A 87 24.20 -21.76 -18.07
CA ILE A 87 22.86 -22.36 -18.03
C ILE A 87 22.61 -23.02 -16.67
N ALA A 88 21.53 -22.64 -15.98
CA ALA A 88 21.09 -23.32 -14.76
C ALA A 88 19.73 -23.98 -14.97
N HIS A 89 19.72 -25.25 -14.60
CA HIS A 89 18.78 -26.32 -14.88
C HIS A 89 17.52 -26.21 -14.01
N ASP A 90 16.39 -26.70 -14.53
CA ASP A 90 15.10 -26.78 -13.83
C ASP A 90 15.20 -27.63 -12.54
N PRO A 91 14.84 -27.07 -11.36
CA PRO A 91 14.92 -27.77 -10.08
C PRO A 91 13.78 -28.77 -9.80
N SER A 92 12.82 -28.96 -10.70
CA SER A 92 11.68 -29.88 -10.45
C SER A 92 12.00 -31.38 -10.59
N SER A 93 13.28 -31.77 -10.73
CA SER A 93 13.66 -33.15 -11.12
C SER A 93 14.24 -34.01 -10.00
N ILE A 94 14.31 -33.53 -8.75
CA ILE A 94 14.91 -34.29 -7.64
C ILE A 94 13.92 -34.40 -6.47
N GLU A 95 12.84 -35.15 -6.68
CA GLU A 95 12.19 -35.88 -5.59
C GLU A 95 12.07 -37.34 -6.01
N GLY A 96 13.04 -38.13 -5.55
CA GLY A 96 13.13 -39.55 -5.82
C GLY A 96 13.95 -40.25 -4.76
N ASP A 97 13.23 -40.93 -3.86
CA ASP A 97 13.63 -42.11 -3.10
C ASP A 97 14.69 -41.99 -1.99
N LEU A 98 14.20 -41.92 -0.75
CA LEU A 98 14.89 -42.49 0.41
C LEU A 98 13.93 -43.41 1.16
N SER A 99 13.64 -44.57 0.57
CA SER A 99 13.20 -45.76 1.29
C SER A 99 14.26 -46.16 2.33
N SER A 100 13.86 -46.11 3.61
CA SER A 100 14.60 -46.59 4.78
C SER A 100 14.89 -48.09 4.71
N GLY A 101 16.16 -48.46 4.81
CA GLY A 101 16.58 -49.84 5.08
C GLY A 101 16.44 -50.20 6.57
N GLN A 102 15.77 -51.32 6.83
CA GLN A 102 16.10 -52.25 7.90
C GLN A 102 16.53 -53.57 7.27
#